data_AF-A0AA36N2E4-F1
#
_entry.id   AF-A0AA36N2E4-F1
#
_cell.length_a   1.000
_cell.length_b   1.000
_cell.length_c   1.000
_cell.angle_alpha   90.00
_cell.angle_beta   90.00
_cell.angle_gamma   90.00
#
_symmetry.space_group_name_H-M   'P 1'
#
loop_
_entity.id
_entity.type
_entity.pdbx_description
1 polymer ?
#
loop_
_entity_poly.entity_id
_entity_poly.type
_entity_poly.pdbx_seq_one_letter_code
_entity_poly.pdbx_strand_id
1 'polypeptide(L)' 'MSRDQRCDDNWALIYAQKLAIQRSVPLHVVFCLVPKFLDATIRQFDFLLKGLKEDTAE' A
#
# COMPACT_ATOMS: atom_id res chain seq x y z
N MET A 1 4.23 1.22 -0.95
CA MET A 1 2.87 1.46 -1.51
C MET A 1 2.49 2.90 -1.22
N SER A 2 1.89 3.63 -2.18
CA SER A 2 1.51 5.04 -2.00
C SER A 2 0.28 5.41 -2.80
N ARG A 3 0.35 5.35 -4.13
CA ARG A 3 -0.78 5.65 -5.02
C ARG A 3 -1.76 4.48 -5.14
N ASP A 4 -1.26 3.32 -5.53
CA ASP A 4 -2.06 2.10 -5.69
C ASP A 4 -2.11 1.33 -4.37
N GLN A 5 -3.08 1.68 -3.52
CA GLN A 5 -3.35 1.06 -2.22
C GLN A 5 -4.35 -0.09 -2.40
N ARG A 6 -3.85 -1.18 -2.97
CA ARG A 6 -4.57 -2.46 -3.17
C ARG A 6 -3.56 -3.59 -3.35
N CYS A 7 -3.91 -4.78 -2.87
CA CYS A 7 -3.11 -5.99 -3.07
C CYS A 7 -3.34 -6.58 -4.46
N ASP A 8 -4.61 -6.73 -4.86
CA ASP A 8 -4.98 -7.29 -6.15
C ASP A 8 -4.75 -6.32 -7.32
N ASP A 9 -4.42 -6.89 -8.48
CA ASP A 9 -4.20 -6.16 -9.73
C ASP A 9 -3.27 -4.94 -9.58
N ASN A 10 -2.23 -5.10 -8.76
CA ASN A 10 -1.21 -4.10 -8.52
C ASN A 10 0.09 -4.48 -9.24
N TRP A 11 0.30 -3.92 -10.44
CA TRP A 11 1.48 -4.18 -11.25
C TRP A 11 2.81 -3.91 -10.53
N ALA A 12 2.87 -2.91 -9.66
CA ALA A 12 4.07 -2.61 -8.88
C ALA A 12 4.35 -3.73 -7.87
N LEU A 13 3.31 -4.26 -7.21
CA LEU A 13 3.43 -5.36 -6.26
C LEU A 13 3.79 -6.67 -6.97
N ILE A 14 3.16 -6.97 -8.10
CA ILE A 14 3.48 -8.14 -8.94
C ILE A 14 4.95 -8.12 -9.36
N TYR A 15 5.45 -6.95 -9.78
CA TYR A 15 6.85 -6.81 -10.16
C TYR A 15 7.79 -6.98 -8.96
N ALA A 16 7.46 -6.39 -7.81
CA ALA A 16 8.25 -6.55 -6.59
C ALA A 16 8.31 -8.02 -6.13
N GLN A 17 7.19 -8.76 -6.22
CA GLN A 17 7.13 -10.18 -5.90
C GLN A 17 8.00 -11.02 -6.84
N LYS A 18 7.98 -10.72 -8.15
CA LYS A 18 8.88 -11.38 -9.11
C LYS A 18 10.35 -11.19 -8.73
N LEU A 19 10.74 -9.98 -8.35
CA LEU A 19 12.11 -9.67 -7.93
C LEU A 19 12.50 -10.37 -6.62
N ALA A 20 11.58 -10.42 -5.65
CA ALA A 20 11.78 -11.09 -4.37
C ALA A 20 12.00 -12.60 -4.55
N ILE A 21 11.17 -13.25 -5.38
CA ILE A 21 11.32 -14.67 -5.75
C ILE A 21 12.66 -14.91 -6.45
N GLN A 22 13.03 -14.09 -7.44
CA GLN A 22 14.29 -14.22 -8.16
C GLN A 22 15.52 -14.11 -7.25
N ARG A 23 15.43 -13.32 -6.18
CA ARG A 23 16.51 -13.09 -5.22
C ARG A 23 16.43 -14.00 -3.99
N SER A 24 15.40 -14.84 -3.88
CA SER A 24 15.12 -15.68 -2.71
C SER A 24 15.06 -14.89 -1.39
N VAL A 25 14.44 -13.71 -1.42
CA VAL A 25 14.25 -12.84 -0.25
C VAL A 25 12.75 -12.63 0.02
N PRO A 26 12.34 -12.35 1.28
CA PRO A 26 10.97 -11.98 1.57
C PRO A 26 10.59 -10.65 0.93
N LEU A 27 9.31 -10.49 0.61
CA LEU A 27 8.72 -9.22 0.19
C LEU A 27 7.94 -8.61 1.36
N HIS A 28 8.14 -7.31 1.61
CA HIS A 28 7.36 -6.54 2.56
C HIS A 28 6.73 -5.33 1.88
N VAL A 29 5.49 -5.00 2.27
CA VAL A 29 4.79 -3.80 1.83
C VAL A 29 4.79 -2.79 2.97
N VAL A 30 5.14 -1.54 2.66
CA VAL A 30 5.14 -0.44 3.61
C VAL A 30 4.34 0.73 3.05
N PHE A 31 3.56 1.36 3.91
CA PHE A 31 2.87 2.61 3.66
C PHE A 31 3.33 3.66 4.68
N CYS A 32 3.68 4.86 4.22
CA CYS A 32 4.15 5.95 5.08
C CYS A 32 3.05 7.01 5.20
N LEU A 33 2.40 7.07 6.38
CA LEU A 33 1.40 8.11 6.65
C LEU A 33 2.09 9.45 6.90
N VAL A 34 1.68 10.48 6.16
CA VAL A 34 2.15 11.86 6.34
C VAL A 34 1.14 12.67 7.16
N PRO A 35 1.59 13.59 8.02
CA PRO A 35 0.68 14.39 8.87
C PRO A 35 -0.12 15.44 8.10
N LYS A 36 0.37 15.84 6.91
CA LYS A 36 -0.36 16.74 5.99
C LYS A 36 -0.11 16.30 4.56
N PHE A 37 -1.18 16.20 3.78
CA PHE A 37 -1.12 15.89 2.36
C PHE A 37 -2.02 16.85 1.59
N LEU A 38 -1.42 17.85 0.92
CA LEU A 38 -2.14 18.90 0.22
C LEU A 38 -3.24 19.51 1.12
N ASP A 39 -4.46 19.63 0.60
CA ASP A 39 -5.67 20.06 1.32
C ASP A 39 -6.60 18.89 1.65
N ALA A 40 -6.04 17.68 1.85
CA ALA A 40 -6.82 16.51 2.25
C ALA A 40 -7.51 16.75 3.60
N THR A 41 -8.82 16.53 3.64
CA THR A 41 -9.61 16.66 4.87
C THR A 41 -9.62 15.33 5.65
N ILE A 42 -10.12 15.39 6.89
CA ILE A 42 -10.29 14.23 7.76
C ILE A 42 -11.07 13.10 7.06
N ARG A 43 -12.04 13.44 6.19
CA ARG A 43 -12.83 12.42 5.47
C ARG A 43 -11.98 11.61 4.50
N GLN A 44 -11.04 12.24 3.77
CA GLN A 44 -10.14 11.54 2.87
C GLN A 44 -9.19 10.62 3.66
N PHE A 45 -8.66 11.10 4.80
CA PHE A 45 -7.82 10.28 5.66
C PHE A 45 -8.58 9.10 6.30
N ASP A 46 -9.82 9.32 6.77
CA ASP A 46 -10.65 8.25 7.34
C ASP A 46 -10.95 7.16 6.30
N PHE A 47 -11.30 7.55 5.07
CA PHE A 47 -11.51 6.60 3.97
C PHE A 47 -10.23 5.80 3.65
N LEU A 48 -9.09 6.49 3.53
CA LEU A 48 -7.79 5.87 3.28
C LEU A 48 -7.39 4.88 4.37
N LEU A 49 -7.51 5.26 5.65
CA LEU A 49 -7.13 4.41 6.77
C LEU A 49 -8.04 3.17 6.91
N LYS A 50 -9.33 3.31 6.58
CA LYS A 50 -10.26 2.18 6.53
C LYS A 50 -9.87 1.19 5.43
N GLY A 51 -9.55 1.68 4.22
CA GLY A 51 -9.08 0.83 3.12
C GLY A 51 -7.77 0.12 3.47
N LEU A 52 -6.78 0.84 4.03
CA LEU A 52 -5.52 0.21 4.47
C LEU A 52 -5.73 -0.84 5.56
N LYS A 53 -6.73 -0.69 6.42
CA LYS A 53 -7.06 -1.69 7.44
C LYS A 53 -7.64 -2.97 6.83
N GLU A 54 -8.47 -2.84 5.80
CA GLU A 54 -9.04 -3.97 5.06
C GLU A 54 -7.94 -4.78 4.36
N ASP A 55 -7.02 -4.11 3.65
CA ASP A 55 -5.87 -4.72 2.98
C ASP A 55 -4.91 -5.46 3.94
N THR A 56 -4.89 -5.12 5.23
CA THR A 56 -4.02 -5.78 6.23
C THR A 56 -4.65 -6.97 6.95
N ALA A 57 -5.95 -7.23 6.75
CA ALA A 57 -6.69 -8.26 7.47
C ALA A 57 -6.71 -9.63 6.75
N GLU A 58 -6.19 -9.68 5.53
CA GLU A 58 -5.90 -10.92 4.78
C GLU A 58 -4.43 -11.34 4.93
#